data_AF-A0AA39VSW2-F1
#
_entry.id   AF-A0AA39VSW2-F1
#
_cell.length_a   1.000
_cell.length_b   1.000
_cell.length_c   1.000
_cell.angle_alpha   90.00
_cell.angle_beta   90.00
_cell.angle_gamma   90.00
#
_symmetry.space_group_name_H-M   'P 1'
#
loop_
_entity.id
_entity.type
_entity.pdbx_description
1 polymer ?
#
loop_
_entity_poly.entity_id
_entity_poly.type
_entity_poly.pdbx_seq_one_letter_code
_entity_poly.pdbx_strand_id
1 'polypeptide(L)'
;MRPERTHRRDIGLWLRINQFIFTQVVLFFREPDWVIYHELVMTTKEYMREVTVVDPKWLVELAPRFFKVADPTKMSKHKRQERIEPLYDRYHEPNSWRLSKRHA
;
A
#
# COMPACT_ATOMS: atom_id res chain seq x y z
N MET A 1 -23.16 -24.18 4.16
CA MET A 1 -21.80 -24.19 3.56
C MET A 1 -21.66 -22.92 2.72
N ARG A 2 -20.92 -21.92 3.22
CA ARG A 2 -20.71 -20.65 2.49
C ARG A 2 -19.39 -20.72 1.72
N PRO A 3 -19.32 -20.21 0.48
CA PRO A 3 -18.11 -20.30 -0.31
C PRO A 3 -17.10 -19.21 0.08
N GLU A 4 -15.87 -19.61 0.41
CA GLU A 4 -14.70 -18.74 0.45
C GLU A 4 -14.45 -18.13 -0.95
N ARG A 5 -14.59 -16.80 -1.05
CA ARG A 5 -13.93 -16.00 -2.11
C ARG A 5 -13.24 -14.81 -1.46
N THR A 6 -12.04 -15.04 -0.95
CA THR A 6 -11.15 -13.99 -0.44
C THR A 6 -10.33 -13.41 -1.60
N HIS A 7 -11.00 -12.73 -2.54
CA HIS A 7 -10.36 -11.66 -3.32
C HIS A 7 -10.49 -10.37 -2.52
N ARG A 8 -9.83 -10.37 -1.36
CA ARG A 8 -9.82 -9.31 -0.35
C ARG A 8 -8.40 -9.14 0.20
N ARG A 9 -7.39 -9.37 -0.64
CA ARG A 9 -5.99 -9.35 -0.19
C ARG A 9 -5.49 -7.92 0.05
N ASP A 10 -6.12 -6.90 -0.52
CA ASP A 10 -5.53 -5.55 -0.44
C ASP A 10 -6.24 -4.60 0.52
N ILE A 11 -7.51 -4.82 0.87
CA ILE A 11 -8.22 -3.96 1.84
C ILE A 11 -7.83 -4.29 3.29
N GLY A 12 -7.45 -5.55 3.56
CA GLY A 12 -7.03 -6.02 4.88
C GLY A 12 -5.57 -5.72 5.23
N LEU A 13 -4.72 -5.42 4.25
CA LEU A 13 -3.32 -5.02 4.45
C LEU A 13 -3.23 -3.52 4.80
N TRP A 14 -4.06 -2.69 4.18
CA TRP A 14 -4.11 -1.24 4.46
C TRP A 14 -4.72 -0.90 5.83
N LEU A 15 -5.65 -1.70 6.36
CA LEU A 15 -6.24 -1.41 7.68
C LEU A 15 -5.42 -1.96 8.87
N ARG A 16 -4.35 -2.74 8.63
CA ARG A 16 -3.66 -3.52 9.69
C ARG A 16 -2.33 -2.94 10.15
N ILE A 17 -1.81 -1.90 9.48
CA ILE A 17 -0.53 -1.25 9.83
C ILE A 17 -0.74 -0.01 10.73
N ASN A 18 -1.98 0.31 11.12
CA ASN A 18 -2.26 1.41 12.06
C ASN A 18 -2.20 0.96 13.53
N GLN A 19 -1.03 0.50 13.96
CA GLN A 19 -0.65 0.55 15.38
C GLN A 19 0.84 0.87 15.48
N PHE A 20 1.23 2.01 14.92
CA PHE A 20 2.51 2.63 15.21
C PHE A 20 2.52 3.06 16.67
N ILE A 21 3.28 2.37 17.52
CA ILE A 21 3.58 2.88 18.86
C ILE A 21 4.70 3.91 18.66
N PHE A 22 4.31 5.09 18.21
CA PHE A 22 5.20 6.25 18.25
C PHE A 22 5.07 6.91 19.62
N THR A 23 6.20 7.27 20.20
CA THR A 23 6.25 8.08 21.40
C THR A 23 5.84 9.51 21.02
N GLN A 24 4.52 9.74 21.02
CA GLN A 24 3.83 11.03 21.18
C GLN A 24 3.64 11.94 19.93
N VAL A 25 2.36 12.31 19.72
CA VAL A 25 1.78 13.53 19.11
C VAL A 25 1.82 13.80 17.60
N VAL A 26 2.81 13.38 16.81
CA VAL A 26 3.03 14.00 15.47
C VAL A 26 2.05 13.58 14.36
N LEU A 27 1.41 12.41 14.43
CA LEU A 27 0.68 11.84 13.28
C LEU A 27 -0.83 11.66 13.48
N PHE A 28 -1.40 12.21 14.56
CA PHE A 28 -2.81 11.96 14.89
C PHE A 28 -3.83 12.53 13.87
N PHE A 29 -3.38 13.36 12.91
CA PHE A 29 -4.27 14.01 11.94
C PHE A 29 -3.97 13.70 10.46
N ARG A 30 -2.82 13.10 10.13
CA ARG A 30 -2.46 12.74 8.74
C ARG A 30 -1.58 11.50 8.69
N GLU A 31 -1.97 10.55 7.86
CA GLU A 31 -1.12 9.43 7.47
C GLU A 31 0.01 9.97 6.58
N PRO A 32 1.30 9.77 6.95
CA PRO A 32 2.42 10.22 6.15
C PRO A 32 2.65 9.28 4.96
N ASP A 33 3.07 9.82 3.81
CA ASP A 33 3.33 9.03 2.61
C ASP A 33 4.60 8.16 2.74
N TRP A 34 5.61 8.63 3.50
CA TRP A 34 6.92 7.97 3.63
C TRP A 34 7.43 8.00 5.08
N VAL A 35 7.86 6.84 5.56
CA VAL A 35 8.40 6.67 6.92
C VAL A 35 9.60 5.71 6.94
N ILE A 36 10.48 5.89 7.92
CA ILE A 36 11.56 4.96 8.26
C ILE A 36 11.35 4.47 9.70
N TYR A 37 11.62 3.19 9.94
CA TYR A 37 11.53 2.56 11.26
C TYR A 37 12.91 2.02 11.70
N HIS A 38 13.14 1.99 13.01
CA HIS A 38 14.34 1.36 13.57
C HIS A 38 14.20 -0.15 13.65
N GLU A 39 13.06 -0.63 14.16
CA GLU A 39 12.80 -2.06 14.40
C GLU A 39 11.42 -2.49 13.90
N LEU A 40 11.37 -3.68 13.30
CA LEU A 40 10.12 -4.36 12.97
C LEU A 40 9.87 -5.46 13.99
N VAL A 41 8.77 -5.36 14.73
CA VAL A 41 8.41 -6.37 15.72
C VAL A 41 7.30 -7.26 15.16
N MET A 42 7.65 -8.52 14.93
CA MET A 42 6.72 -9.54 14.44
C MET A 42 5.93 -10.14 15.61
N THR A 43 4.62 -9.87 15.66
CA THR A 43 3.69 -10.53 16.59
C THR A 43 2.44 -11.00 15.83
N THR A 44 1.26 -11.03 16.46
CA THR A 44 -0.02 -11.31 15.77
C THR A 44 -0.38 -10.23 14.73
N LYS A 45 0.11 -9.01 14.95
CA LYS A 45 0.16 -7.92 13.98
C LYS A 45 1.57 -7.36 14.00
N GLU A 46 2.13 -7.13 12.82
CA GLU A 46 3.44 -6.49 12.70
C GLU A 46 3.29 -5.02 13.11
N TYR A 47 4.18 -4.53 13.97
CA TYR A 47 4.25 -3.11 14.30
C TYR A 47 5.68 -2.61 14.16
N MET A 48 5.80 -1.36 13.73
CA MET A 48 7.07 -0.66 13.59
C MET A 48 7.35 0.12 14.88
N ARG A 49 8.56 -0.04 15.43
CA ARG A 49 9.04 0.68 16.61
C ARG A 49 9.96 1.82 16.16
N GLU A 50 9.80 2.97 16.80
CA GLU A 50 10.59 4.20 16.54
C GLU A 50 10.53 4.63 15.06
N VAL A 51 9.36 5.13 14.67
CA VAL A 51 9.09 5.52 13.29
C VAL A 51 9.21 7.01 13.09
N THR A 52 9.89 7.43 12.04
CA THR A 52 10.11 8.83 11.70
C THR A 52 9.60 9.13 10.29
N VAL A 53 8.98 10.30 10.11
CA VAL A 53 8.54 10.77 8.79
C VAL A 53 9.74 11.31 8.03
N VAL A 54 9.85 10.97 6.75
CA VAL A 54 10.99 11.38 5.91
C VAL A 54 10.53 11.88 4.53
N ASP A 55 11.30 12.80 3.93
CA ASP A 55 11.16 13.11 2.51
C ASP A 55 12.00 12.09 1.70
N PRO A 56 11.44 11.41 0.69
CA PRO A 56 12.18 10.46 -0.16
C PRO A 56 13.42 11.06 -0.83
N LYS A 57 13.50 12.39 -1.02
CA LYS A 57 14.69 13.06 -1.57
C LYS A 57 15.93 12.84 -0.71
N TRP A 58 15.78 12.83 0.60
CA TRP A 58 16.89 12.64 1.53
C TRP A 58 17.56 11.27 1.38
N LEU A 59 16.80 10.24 1.03
CA LEU A 59 17.34 8.90 0.81
C LEU A 59 18.26 8.83 -0.42
N VAL A 60 17.92 9.57 -1.47
CA VAL A 60 18.74 9.65 -2.69
C VAL A 60 20.03 10.42 -2.40
N GLU A 61 19.97 11.48 -1.60
CA GLU A 61 21.12 12.29 -1.21
C GLU A 61 22.06 11.56 -0.24
N LEU A 62 21.52 10.92 0.80
CA LEU A 62 22.30 10.26 1.86
C LEU A 62 22.81 8.88 1.44
N ALA A 63 22.07 8.16 0.59
CA ALA A 63 22.40 6.79 0.18
C ALA A 63 22.28 6.58 -1.34
N PRO A 64 23.08 7.30 -2.16
CA PRO A 64 22.99 7.24 -3.62
C PRO A 64 23.38 5.88 -4.22
N ARG A 65 24.04 5.01 -3.44
CA ARG A 65 24.35 3.63 -3.86
C ARG A 65 23.14 2.70 -3.79
N PHE A 66 22.19 2.99 -2.90
CA PHE A 66 21.00 2.17 -2.67
C PHE A 66 19.78 2.71 -3.41
N PHE A 67 19.61 4.03 -3.43
CA PHE A 67 18.42 4.67 -4.00
C PHE A 67 18.74 5.45 -5.28
N LYS A 68 17.79 5.44 -6.21
CA LYS A 68 17.84 6.18 -7.47
C LYS A 68 16.49 6.84 -7.73
N VAL A 69 16.51 8.04 -8.30
CA VAL A 69 15.29 8.71 -8.74
C VAL A 69 14.66 7.91 -9.87
N ALA A 70 13.37 7.60 -9.73
CA ALA A 70 12.61 6.94 -10.79
C ALA A 70 12.37 7.91 -11.95
N ASP A 71 12.62 7.47 -13.18
CA ASP A 71 12.30 8.23 -14.39
C ASP A 71 10.77 8.25 -14.57
N PRO A 72 10.12 9.42 -14.60
CA PRO A 72 8.67 9.53 -14.70
C PRO A 72 8.12 8.95 -16.01
N THR A 73 8.97 8.84 -17.04
CA THR A 73 8.60 8.30 -18.36
C THR A 73 8.63 6.78 -18.38
N LYS A 74 9.35 6.15 -17.45
CA LYS A 74 9.58 4.69 -17.44
C LYS A 74 8.81 4.03 -16.31
N MET A 75 7.80 3.27 -16.66
CA MET A 75 7.06 2.43 -15.72
C MET A 75 7.95 1.28 -15.21
N SER A 76 8.05 1.14 -13.89
CA SER A 76 8.68 -0.03 -13.26
C SER A 76 7.95 -1.33 -13.67
N LYS A 77 8.69 -2.44 -13.73
CA LYS A 77 8.11 -3.78 -13.98
C LYS A 77 6.99 -4.10 -13.00
N HIS A 78 7.14 -3.71 -11.73
CA HIS A 78 6.14 -3.93 -10.69
C HIS A 78 4.87 -3.11 -10.98
N LYS A 79 5.02 -1.80 -11.21
CA LYS A 79 3.90 -0.89 -11.51
C LYS A 79 3.13 -1.30 -12.77
N ARG A 80 3.81 -1.93 -13.73
CA ARG A 80 3.18 -2.44 -14.95
C ARG A 80 2.32 -3.70 -14.71
N GLN A 81 2.59 -4.43 -13.63
CA GLN A 81 1.89 -5.66 -13.27
C GLN A 81 0.68 -5.40 -12.36
N GLU A 82 0.59 -4.20 -11.77
CA GLU A 82 -0.57 -3.75 -11.00
C GLU A 82 -1.81 -3.71 -11.90
N ARG A 83 -2.91 -4.30 -11.42
CA ARG A 83 -4.19 -4.34 -12.11
C ARG A 83 -5.16 -3.45 -11.36
N ILE A 84 -5.69 -2.43 -12.03
CA ILE A 84 -6.70 -1.57 -11.46
C ILE A 84 -8.01 -2.36 -11.42
N GLU A 85 -8.57 -2.52 -10.22
CA GLU A 85 -9.94 -2.98 -10.05
C GLU A 85 -10.86 -1.77 -9.94
N PRO A 86 -12.04 -1.79 -10.56
CA PRO A 86 -12.99 -0.70 -10.40
C PRO A 86 -13.51 -0.67 -8.97
N LEU A 87 -13.95 0.52 -8.55
CA LEU A 87 -14.62 0.71 -7.28
C LEU A 87 -15.82 -0.25 -7.17
N TYR A 88 -15.97 -0.86 -6.00
CA TYR A 88 -17.09 -1.77 -5.74
C TYR A 88 -18.42 -1.02 -5.85
N ASP A 89 -19.27 -1.48 -6.78
CA ASP A 89 -20.64 -1.02 -6.91
C ASP A 89 -21.59 -2.06 -6.30
N ARG A 90 -22.46 -1.63 -5.40
CA ARG A 90 -23.45 -2.50 -4.74
C ARG A 90 -24.52 -2.96 -5.73
N TYR A 91 -24.83 -2.16 -6.75
CA TYR A 91 -26.00 -2.36 -7.60
C TYR A 91 -25.70 -3.12 -8.89
N HIS A 92 -24.42 -3.28 -9.25
CA HIS A 92 -24.01 -3.98 -10.45
C HIS A 92 -23.34 -5.32 -10.15
N GLU A 93 -23.64 -6.31 -10.98
CA GLU A 93 -22.98 -7.61 -10.88
C GLU A 93 -21.46 -7.50 -11.11
N PRO A 94 -20.65 -8.24 -10.34
CA PRO A 94 -19.21 -8.25 -10.50
C PRO A 94 -18.80 -8.55 -11.95
N ASN A 95 -17.84 -7.78 -12.46
CA ASN A 95 -17.31 -7.89 -13.82
C ASN A 95 -18.29 -7.60 -14.97
N SER A 96 -19.47 -7.04 -14.71
CA SER A 96 -20.41 -6.59 -15.76
C SER A 96 -19.84 -5.48 -16.65
N TRP A 97 -18.91 -4.69 -16.14
CA TRP A 97 -18.17 -3.66 -16.88
C TRP A 97 -17.22 -4.22 -17.95
N ARG A 98 -16.88 -5.52 -17.91
CA ARG A 98 -15.94 -6.11 -18.87
C ARG A 98 -16.62 -6.29 -20.21
N LEU A 99 -16.08 -5.63 -21.25
CA LEU A 99 -16.56 -5.75 -22.64
C LEU A 99 -16.62 -7.20 -23.13
N SER A 100 -15.76 -8.08 -22.60
CA SER A 100 -15.76 -9.52 -22.88
C SER A 100 -17.08 -10.23 -22.55
N LYS A 101 -17.90 -9.68 -21.63
CA LYS A 101 -19.21 -10.25 -21.29
C LYS A 101 -20.33 -9.83 -22.24
N ARG A 102 -20.11 -8.84 -23.11
CA ARG A 102 -21.15 -8.30 -24.01
C ARG A 102 -21.37 -9.14 -25.27
N HIS A 103 -20.44 -10.04 -25.57
CA HIS A 103 -20.45 -10.88 -26.78
C HIS A 103 -20.75 -12.36 -26.50
N ALA A 104 -21.26 -12.68 -25.30
CA ALA A 104 -21.66 -14.03 -24.91
C ALA A 104 -23.19 -14.14 -24.84
#